data_AF-A0A969BCG7-F1
#
_entry.id   AF-A0A969BCG7-F1
#
_cell.length_a   1.000
_cell.length_b   1.000
_cell.length_c   1.000
_cell.angle_alpha   90.00
_cell.angle_beta   90.00
_cell.angle_gamma   90.00
#
_symmetry.space_group_name_H-M   'P 1'
#
loop_
_entity.id
_entity.type
_entity.pdbx_description
1 polymer ?
#
loop_
_entity_poly.entity_id
_entity_poly.type
_entity_poly.pdbx_seq_one_letter_code
_entity_poly.pdbx_strand_id
1 'polypeptide(L)'
;MEQPIALVKELVKKHGNGPDSLIPILQGIIEKDRFLSEDAMSLVAQELDISTAKVFGTATFYSFLDIEPRGQFVIRLCRTITCDMKGKRDILDTIRDMLKIDLGETLTLRLLL
;
A
#
# COMPACT_ATOMS: atom_id res chain seq x y z
N MET A 1 10.86 -17.85 1.20
CA MET A 1 9.73 -17.54 0.29
C MET A 1 8.38 -18.02 0.86
N GLU A 2 8.23 -18.13 2.19
CA GLU A 2 7.09 -18.83 2.82
C GLU A 2 6.07 -17.91 3.52
N GLN A 3 6.37 -16.61 3.57
CA GLN A 3 5.60 -15.61 4.32
C GLN A 3 4.24 -15.25 3.68
N PRO A 4 4.08 -15.11 2.35
CA PRO A 4 2.82 -14.61 1.77
C PRO A 4 1.66 -15.59 1.94
N ILE A 5 1.92 -16.89 1.80
CA ILE A 5 0.90 -17.94 1.81
C ILE A 5 0.22 -18.04 3.18
N ALA A 6 1.00 -18.00 4.26
CA ALA A 6 0.47 -18.11 5.62
C ALA A 6 -0.42 -16.91 5.97
N LEU A 7 0.02 -15.70 5.61
CA LEU A 7 -0.73 -14.46 5.86
C LEU A 7 -2.04 -14.42 5.08
N VAL A 8 -2.01 -14.73 3.77
CA VAL A 8 -3.22 -14.73 2.94
C VAL A 8 -4.26 -15.71 3.48
N LYS A 9 -3.86 -16.92 3.86
CA LYS A 9 -4.77 -17.93 4.44
C LYS A 9 -5.37 -17.48 5.77
N GLU A 10 -4.58 -16.82 6.62
CA GLU A 10 -5.07 -16.23 7.87
C GLU A 10 -6.15 -15.17 7.60
N LEU A 11 -5.89 -14.27 6.66
CA LEU A 11 -6.81 -13.18 6.31
C LEU A 11 -8.09 -13.70 5.67
N VAL A 12 -8.00 -14.70 4.79
CA VAL A 12 -9.18 -15.37 4.20
C VAL A 12 -10.00 -16.07 5.28
N LYS A 13 -9.36 -16.75 6.24
CA LYS A 13 -10.07 -17.36 7.38
C LYS A 13 -10.78 -16.31 8.24
N LYS A 14 -10.21 -15.12 8.40
CA LYS A 14 -10.76 -14.02 9.21
C LYS A 14 -11.92 -13.30 8.51
N HIS A 15 -11.79 -13.03 7.21
CA HIS A 15 -12.73 -12.20 6.45
C HIS A 15 -13.70 -13.00 5.58
N GLY A 16 -13.52 -14.32 5.47
CA GLY A 16 -14.27 -15.18 4.58
C GLY A 16 -13.74 -15.14 3.14
N ASN A 17 -14.41 -15.90 2.27
CA ASN A 17 -14.09 -16.04 0.85
C ASN A 17 -15.14 -15.39 -0.07
N GLY A 18 -15.92 -14.44 0.45
CA GLY A 18 -16.92 -13.72 -0.32
C GLY A 18 -16.31 -12.61 -1.18
N PRO A 19 -17.07 -12.06 -2.16
CA PRO A 19 -16.63 -10.91 -2.96
C PRO A 19 -16.27 -9.68 -2.12
N ASP A 20 -16.95 -9.51 -0.99
CA ASP A 20 -16.78 -8.38 -0.08
C ASP A 20 -15.49 -8.49 0.76
N SER A 21 -14.85 -9.66 0.77
CA SER A 21 -13.65 -9.96 1.55
C SER A 21 -12.36 -9.46 0.88
N LEU A 22 -12.39 -9.14 -0.43
CA LEU A 22 -11.20 -8.75 -1.20
C LEU A 22 -10.47 -7.54 -0.62
N ILE A 23 -11.17 -6.43 -0.38
CA ILE A 23 -10.54 -5.20 0.12
C ILE A 23 -9.94 -5.39 1.53
N PRO A 24 -10.68 -5.96 2.51
CA PRO A 24 -10.11 -6.25 3.83
C PRO A 24 -8.86 -7.13 3.78
N ILE A 25 -8.83 -8.14 2.90
CA ILE A 25 -7.68 -9.02 2.74
C ILE A 25 -6.48 -8.24 2.18
N LEU A 26 -6.66 -7.47 1.11
CA LEU A 26 -5.57 -6.65 0.53
C LEU A 26 -5.04 -5.61 1.54
N GLN A 27 -5.93 -5.01 2.34
CA GLN A 27 -5.54 -4.10 3.42
C GLN A 27 -4.70 -4.81 4.49
N GLY A 28 -5.11 -6.01 4.92
CA GLY A 28 -4.36 -6.79 5.90
C GLY A 28 -2.97 -7.20 5.41
N ILE A 29 -2.81 -7.46 4.10
CA ILE A 29 -1.49 -7.71 3.51
C ILE A 29 -0.62 -6.47 3.59
N ILE A 30 -1.14 -5.29 3.25
CA ILE A 30 -0.37 -4.04 3.32
C ILE A 30 -0.01 -3.67 4.76
N GLU A 31 -0.88 -3.91 5.74
CA GLU A 31 -0.55 -3.67 7.15
C GLU A 31 0.67 -4.48 7.61
N LYS A 32 0.89 -5.67 7.04
CA LYS A 32 2.02 -6.55 7.38
C LYS A 32 3.25 -6.30 6.50
N ASP A 33 3.04 -6.27 5.19
CA ASP A 33 4.08 -6.34 4.16
C ASP A 33 4.35 -5.00 3.47
N ARG A 34 3.50 -3.97 3.72
CA ARG A 34 3.53 -2.60 3.18
C ARG A 34 3.21 -2.45 1.70
N PHE A 35 3.24 -3.54 0.93
CA PHE A 35 2.87 -3.54 -0.48
C PHE A 35 2.27 -4.90 -0.88
N LEU A 36 1.59 -4.93 -2.02
CA LEU A 36 0.99 -6.12 -2.61
C LEU A 36 1.95 -6.68 -3.67
N SER A 37 2.59 -7.81 -3.37
CA SER A 37 3.37 -8.53 -4.38
C SER A 37 2.46 -9.26 -5.37
N GLU A 38 2.96 -9.53 -6.58
CA GLU A 38 2.22 -10.32 -7.58
C GLU A 38 1.87 -11.72 -7.06
N ASP A 39 2.77 -12.34 -6.31
CA ASP A 39 2.54 -13.63 -5.66
C ASP A 39 1.39 -13.55 -4.64
N ALA A 40 1.38 -12.52 -3.79
CA ALA A 40 0.31 -12.33 -2.81
C ALA A 40 -1.05 -12.10 -3.49
N MET A 41 -1.10 -11.25 -4.53
CA MET A 41 -2.32 -11.01 -5.29
C MET A 41 -2.81 -12.26 -6.02
N SER A 42 -1.90 -13.07 -6.57
CA SER A 42 -2.23 -14.34 -7.23
C SER A 42 -2.78 -15.37 -6.25
N LEU A 43 -2.23 -15.44 -5.04
CA LEU A 43 -2.74 -16.30 -3.97
C LEU A 43 -4.12 -15.86 -3.50
N VAL A 44 -4.35 -14.55 -3.33
CA VAL A 44 -5.67 -14.01 -2.98
C VAL A 44 -6.71 -14.37 -4.05
N ALA A 45 -6.35 -14.27 -5.33
CA ALA A 45 -7.24 -14.65 -6.42
C ALA A 45 -7.64 -16.13 -6.35
N GLN A 46 -6.70 -17.02 -6.04
CA GLN A 46 -6.95 -18.45 -5.87
C GLN A 46 -7.85 -18.75 -4.66
N GLU A 47 -7.56 -18.15 -3.50
CA GLU A 47 -8.31 -18.41 -2.26
C GLU A 47 -9.74 -17.85 -2.28
N LEU A 48 -9.97 -16.78 -3.05
CA LEU A 48 -11.29 -16.17 -3.24
C LEU A 48 -12.05 -16.68 -4.47
N ASP A 49 -11.45 -17.59 -5.25
CA ASP A 49 -12.00 -18.10 -6.52
C ASP A 49 -12.45 -16.98 -7.49
N ILE A 50 -11.57 -15.99 -7.68
CA ILE A 50 -11.78 -14.86 -8.61
C ILE A 50 -10.60 -14.73 -9.57
N SER A 51 -10.80 -14.01 -10.68
CA SER A 51 -9.73 -13.78 -11.64
C SER A 51 -8.63 -12.89 -11.05
N THR A 52 -7.37 -13.22 -11.35
CA THR A 52 -6.20 -12.40 -11.00
C THR A 52 -6.35 -10.97 -11.53
N ALA A 53 -6.89 -10.81 -12.75
CA ALA A 53 -7.18 -9.50 -13.33
C ALA A 53 -8.12 -8.64 -12.46
N LYS A 54 -9.10 -9.25 -11.78
CA LYS A 54 -9.98 -8.53 -10.85
C LYS A 54 -9.23 -8.05 -9.62
N VAL A 55 -8.37 -8.88 -9.04
CA VAL A 55 -7.53 -8.51 -7.88
C VAL A 55 -6.58 -7.36 -8.24
N PHE A 56 -5.85 -7.48 -9.35
CA PHE A 56 -4.95 -6.42 -9.84
C PHE A 56 -5.72 -5.14 -10.20
N GLY A 57 -6.88 -5.26 -10.85
CA GLY A 57 -7.75 -4.12 -11.13
C GLY A 57 -8.19 -3.40 -9.86
N THR A 58 -8.55 -4.14 -8.81
CA THR A 58 -8.87 -3.55 -7.50
C THR A 58 -7.66 -2.92 -6.82
N ALA A 59 -6.50 -3.59 -6.84
CA ALA A 59 -5.27 -3.08 -6.23
C ALA A 59 -4.82 -1.75 -6.87
N THR A 60 -4.83 -1.68 -8.20
CA THR A 60 -4.45 -0.46 -8.94
C THR A 60 -5.47 0.68 -8.82
N PHE A 61 -6.74 0.36 -8.56
CA PHE A 61 -7.80 1.37 -8.46
C PHE A 61 -7.72 2.22 -7.17
N TYR A 62 -7.34 1.61 -6.04
CA TYR A 62 -7.30 2.29 -4.75
C TYR A 62 -5.90 2.81 -4.42
N SER A 63 -5.74 4.13 -4.27
CA SER A 63 -4.43 4.79 -4.03
C SER A 63 -3.74 4.46 -2.70
N PHE A 64 -4.39 3.69 -1.82
CA PHE A 64 -3.80 3.20 -0.58
C PHE A 64 -3.33 1.74 -0.70
N LEU A 65 -3.65 1.08 -1.82
CA LEU A 65 -3.21 -0.27 -2.12
C LEU A 65 -1.94 -0.23 -2.95
N ASP A 66 -0.79 -0.13 -2.28
CA ASP A 66 0.50 0.00 -2.94
C ASP A 66 0.94 -1.35 -3.53
N ILE A 67 1.19 -1.39 -4.83
CA ILE A 67 1.65 -2.59 -5.57
C ILE A 67 3.16 -2.64 -5.76
N GLU A 68 3.87 -1.59 -5.34
CA GLU A 68 5.32 -1.51 -5.39
C GLU A 68 5.87 -1.26 -3.99
N PRO A 69 7.10 -1.75 -3.69
CA PRO A 69 7.74 -1.50 -2.42
C PRO A 69 7.86 0.00 -2.14
N ARG A 70 7.28 0.44 -1.02
CA ARG A 70 7.45 1.81 -0.51
C ARG A 70 8.50 1.88 0.59
N GLY A 71 9.01 3.10 0.80
CA GLY A 71 9.87 3.42 1.94
C GLY A 71 9.20 3.05 3.27
N GLN A 72 10.02 2.88 4.31
CA GLN A 72 9.53 2.49 5.64
C GLN A 72 8.51 3.47 6.22
N PHE A 73 8.64 4.75 5.90
CA PHE A 73 7.75 5.81 6.33
C PHE A 73 7.12 6.49 5.11
N VAL A 74 5.80 6.46 5.03
CA VAL A 74 5.03 7.10 3.96
C VAL A 74 4.41 8.39 4.49
N ILE A 75 4.91 9.54 4.01
CA ILE A 75 4.37 10.85 4.38
C ILE A 75 3.28 11.23 3.38
N ARG A 76 2.04 11.40 3.86
CA ARG A 76 0.90 11.79 3.03
C ARG A 76 0.52 13.24 3.30
N LEU A 77 0.64 14.09 2.29
CA LEU A 77 0.23 15.49 2.38
C LEU A 77 -1.18 15.69 1.79
N CYS A 78 -2.01 16.45 2.49
CA CYS A 78 -3.35 16.80 2.06
C CYS A 78 -3.36 17.54 0.71
N ARG A 79 -4.28 17.18 -0.19
CA ARG A 79 -4.47 17.81 -1.51
C ARG A 79 -5.80 18.56 -1.67
N THR A 80 -6.56 18.75 -0.60
CA THR A 80 -7.82 19.51 -0.67
C THR A 80 -7.57 21.02 -0.69
N ILE A 81 -8.46 21.78 -1.33
CA ILE A 81 -8.37 23.25 -1.40
C ILE A 81 -8.28 23.91 -0.02
N THR A 82 -8.93 23.33 0.98
CA THR A 82 -8.89 23.80 2.36
C THR A 82 -7.46 23.79 2.93
N CYS A 83 -6.68 22.76 2.62
CA CYS A 83 -5.29 22.66 3.02
C CYS A 83 -4.40 23.66 2.25
N ASP A 84 -4.69 23.90 0.97
CA ASP A 84 -3.98 24.90 0.16
C ASP A 84 -4.18 26.31 0.73
N MET A 85 -5.41 26.66 1.09
CA MET A 85 -5.75 27.95 1.71
C MET A 85 -5.12 28.12 3.10
N LYS A 86 -4.86 27.02 3.81
CA LYS A 86 -4.26 27.01 5.14
C LYS A 86 -2.73 26.93 5.13
N GLY A 87 -2.08 27.11 3.98
CA GLY A 87 -0.62 27.19 3.90
C GLY A 87 0.08 25.84 3.87
N LYS A 88 -0.52 24.78 3.30
CA LYS A 88 0.17 23.47 3.16
C LYS A 88 1.54 23.53 2.47
N ARG A 89 1.80 24.60 1.69
CA ARG A 89 3.08 24.81 1.00
C ARG A 89 4.22 24.94 1.99
N ASP A 90 4.02 25.65 3.10
CA ASP A 90 5.04 25.81 4.13
C ASP A 90 5.43 24.46 4.75
N ILE A 91 4.45 23.56 4.92
CA ILE A 91 4.68 22.18 5.37
C ILE A 91 5.49 21.41 4.33
N LEU A 92 5.11 21.49 3.06
CA LEU A 92 5.82 20.82 1.97
C LEU A 92 7.28 21.29 1.87
N ASP A 93 7.50 22.60 1.95
CA ASP A 93 8.83 23.18 1.84
C ASP A 93 9.69 22.81 3.04
N THR A 94 9.12 22.77 4.25
CA THR A 94 9.81 22.26 5.45
C THR A 94 10.23 20.79 5.27
N ILE A 95 9.34 19.94 4.74
CA ILE A 95 9.64 18.52 4.51
C ILE A 95 10.76 18.38 3.45
N ARG A 96 10.68 19.14 2.36
CA ARG A 96 11.72 19.19 1.31
C ARG A 96 13.07 19.64 1.88
N ASP A 97 13.07 20.66 2.72
CA ASP A 97 14.28 21.19 3.32
C ASP A 97 14.94 20.21 4.30
N MET A 98 14.13 19.46 5.05
CA MET A 98 14.62 18.47 6.01
C MET A 98 15.11 17.18 5.33
N LEU A 99 14.33 16.65 4.38
CA LEU A 99 14.58 15.33 3.79
C LEU A 99 15.31 15.38 2.45
N LYS A 100 15.40 16.55 1.81
CA LYS A 100 16.02 16.78 0.50
C LYS A 100 15.44 15.88 -0.61
N ILE A 101 14.13 15.65 -0.57
CA ILE A 101 13.37 14.88 -1.55
C ILE A 101 12.16 15.67 -2.03
N ASP A 102 11.73 15.42 -3.25
CA ASP A 102 10.51 15.99 -3.84
C ASP A 102 9.27 15.08 -3.66
N LEU A 103 8.09 15.60 -4.03
CA LEU A 103 6.85 14.84 -3.97
C LEU A 103 6.93 13.56 -4.82
N GLY A 104 6.68 12.41 -4.18
CA GLY A 104 6.71 11.10 -4.84
C GLY A 104 8.08 10.43 -4.84
N GLU A 105 9.12 11.12 -4.38
CA GLU A 105 10.44 10.53 -4.21
C GLU A 105 10.53 9.77 -2.88
N THR A 106 11.41 8.78 -2.84
CA THR A 106 11.71 8.02 -1.62
C THR A 106 13.18 8.16 -1.28
N LEU A 107 13.46 8.57 -0.04
CA LEU A 107 14.82 8.59 0.47
C LEU A 107 15.30 7.14 0.68
N THR A 108 16.31 6.72 -0.07
CA THR A 108 17.01 5.47 0.23
C THR A 108 18.02 5.73 1.32
N LEU A 109 17.64 5.52 2.59
CA LEU A 109 18.61 5.40 3.67
C LEU A 109 19.38 4.09 3.47
N ARG A 110 20.41 4.13 2.62
CA ARG A 110 21.52 3.17 2.74
C ARG A 110 22.16 3.49 4.08
N LEU A 111 21.80 2.76 5.13
CA LEU A 111 22.66 2.60 6.30
C LEU A 111 23.97 2.02 5.77
N LEU A 112 24.92 2.90 5.44
CA LEU A 112 26.34 2.56 5.41
C LEU A 112 26.74 2.34 6.86
N LEU A 113 26.47 1.14 7.36
CA LEU A 113 27.16 0.56 8.50
C LEU A 113 27.90 -0.68 7.99
#